data_AF-A0A7W4EDD8-F1
#
_entry.id   AF-A0A7W4EDD8-F1
#
_cell.length_a   1.000
_cell.length_b   1.000
_cell.length_c   1.000
_cell.angle_alpha   90.00
_cell.angle_beta   90.00
_cell.angle_gamma   90.00
#
_symmetry.space_group_name_H-M   'P 1'
#
loop_
_entity.id
_entity.type
_entity.pdbx_description
1 polymer ?
#
loop_
_entity_poly.entity_id
_entity_poly.type
_entity_poly.pdbx_seq_one_letter_code
_entity_poly.pdbx_strand_id
1 'polypeptide(L)'
;MTNREPVDAVPIGIFPLENYEPTELTLLGRHLYKTVAALEAHHAMPDETTIAYQAPFGQYNKGGTLAVDLTADATGLTAGQLAFADPDKHHSFALTLADNRQYWYSRADPSHKMPITHNHVARLLDRSRPLDHDDSKLFRWYATNRGTTAADLQTLLDEAVLPTVNPEQVRRDATYCYNDIILKGEQWSGVRLALTIRRLGQLAMGTTANLEIPYSCDELDTPVTCRITSDDLEYTTLACFYDHNETTSQRRRTYVKPKDIAQLSNAITQLTGSMVAERCALQ
;
A
#
# COMPACT_ATOMS: atom_id res chain seq x y z
N MET A 1 -39.08 17.68 -14.87
CA MET A 1 -38.16 18.69 -15.47
C MET A 1 -37.84 19.66 -14.35
N THR A 2 -36.63 19.78 -13.83
CA THR A 2 -35.29 19.59 -14.40
C THR A 2 -34.39 18.91 -13.37
N ASN A 3 -33.75 17.80 -13.78
CA ASN A 3 -32.58 17.26 -13.13
C ASN A 3 -31.49 18.33 -13.21
N ARG A 4 -31.08 18.87 -12.07
CA ARG A 4 -29.78 19.52 -11.90
C ARG A 4 -29.04 18.70 -10.86
N GLU A 5 -27.91 18.15 -11.28
CA GLU A 5 -26.93 17.49 -10.41
C GLU A 5 -26.61 18.37 -9.19
N PRO A 6 -26.42 17.78 -8.00
CA PRO A 6 -25.96 18.56 -6.87
C PRO A 6 -24.53 19.03 -7.17
N VAL A 7 -24.42 20.34 -7.34
CA VAL A 7 -23.19 21.12 -7.36
C VAL A 7 -22.58 21.04 -5.95
N ASP A 8 -21.95 19.91 -5.64
CA ASP A 8 -21.15 19.72 -4.43
C ASP A 8 -19.92 18.87 -4.77
N ALA A 9 -19.15 19.31 -5.76
CA ALA A 9 -17.71 19.05 -5.75
C ALA A 9 -17.07 20.04 -4.78
N VAL A 10 -17.28 19.83 -3.48
CA VAL A 10 -16.48 20.49 -2.46
C VAL A 10 -15.03 20.05 -2.73
N PRO A 11 -14.04 20.95 -2.78
CA PRO A 11 -12.64 20.56 -2.81
C PRO A 11 -12.27 20.00 -1.42
N ILE A 12 -12.73 18.79 -1.11
CA ILE A 12 -12.33 18.06 0.10
C ILE A 12 -10.97 17.43 -0.23
N GLY A 13 -9.95 18.28 -0.30
CA GLY A 13 -8.58 17.90 -0.54
C GLY A 13 -7.69 18.59 0.48
N ILE A 14 -7.40 17.88 1.58
CA ILE A 14 -6.20 17.84 2.46
C ILE A 14 -5.49 19.15 2.89
N PHE A 15 -5.70 20.30 2.27
CA PHE A 15 -4.88 21.50 2.51
C PHE A 15 -5.73 22.79 2.59
N PRO A 16 -6.33 23.15 3.74
CA PRO A 16 -6.90 24.47 3.93
C PRO A 16 -6.08 25.27 4.94
N LEU A 17 -5.16 26.13 4.48
CA LEU A 17 -4.55 27.14 5.35
C LEU A 17 -4.30 28.44 4.57
N GLU A 18 -5.29 29.33 4.58
CA GLU A 18 -5.21 30.68 4.01
C GLU A 18 -4.25 31.63 4.76
N ASN A 19 -3.53 31.18 5.81
CA ASN A 19 -2.88 32.09 6.77
C ASN A 19 -1.40 31.80 7.10
N TYR A 20 -0.69 30.95 6.35
CA TYR A 20 0.76 30.72 6.58
C TYR A 20 1.53 30.55 5.28
N GLU A 21 2.74 31.13 5.20
CA GLU A 21 3.66 30.82 4.11
C GLU A 21 4.11 29.35 4.24
N PRO A 22 3.89 28.51 3.21
CA PRO A 22 4.23 27.09 3.28
C PRO A 22 5.75 26.90 3.28
N THR A 23 6.24 25.96 4.10
CA THR A 23 7.65 25.55 4.08
C THR A 23 7.97 24.73 2.82
N GLU A 24 9.26 24.59 2.48
CA GLU A 24 9.68 23.72 1.35
C GLU A 24 9.19 22.28 1.50
N LEU A 25 9.16 21.75 2.73
CA LEU A 25 8.63 20.41 3.02
C LEU A 25 7.11 20.36 2.83
N THR A 26 6.38 21.39 3.24
CA THR A 26 4.93 21.50 3.02
C THR A 26 4.61 21.50 1.52
N LEU A 27 5.38 22.24 0.72
CA LEU A 27 5.24 22.26 -0.75
C LEU A 27 5.53 20.88 -1.36
N LEU A 28 6.55 20.18 -0.86
CA LEU A 28 6.87 18.82 -1.29
C LEU A 28 5.75 17.83 -0.96
N GLY A 29 5.18 17.89 0.25
CA GLY A 29 4.02 17.06 0.63
C GLY A 29 2.82 17.28 -0.28
N ARG A 30 2.50 18.55 -0.59
CA ARG A 30 1.45 18.91 -1.58
C ARG A 30 1.75 18.37 -2.97
N HIS A 31 3.00 18.43 -3.41
CA HIS A 31 3.43 17.88 -4.69
C HIS A 31 3.27 16.36 -4.76
N LEU A 32 3.64 15.64 -3.70
CA LEU A 32 3.44 14.19 -3.62
C LEU A 32 1.96 13.82 -3.68
N TYR A 33 1.10 14.55 -2.95
CA TYR A 33 -0.34 14.33 -3.03
C TYR A 33 -0.87 14.51 -4.46
N LYS A 34 -0.47 15.59 -5.14
CA LYS A 34 -0.84 15.84 -6.55
C LYS A 34 -0.32 14.76 -7.50
N THR A 35 0.93 14.32 -7.30
CA THR A 35 1.55 13.24 -8.07
C THR A 35 0.69 11.99 -7.99
N VAL A 36 0.31 11.62 -6.77
CA VAL A 36 -0.47 10.41 -6.55
C VAL A 36 -1.89 10.54 -7.13
N ALA A 37 -2.55 11.68 -6.93
CA ALA A 37 -3.86 11.93 -7.53
C ALA A 37 -3.81 11.86 -9.07
N ALA A 38 -2.74 12.36 -9.69
CA ALA A 38 -2.55 12.27 -11.14
C ALA A 38 -2.36 10.81 -11.60
N LEU A 39 -1.53 10.02 -10.91
CA LEU A 39 -1.34 8.61 -11.23
C LEU A 39 -2.65 7.82 -11.11
N GLU A 40 -3.44 8.05 -10.06
CA GLU A 40 -4.74 7.41 -9.89
C GLU A 40 -5.75 7.85 -10.96
N ALA A 41 -5.83 9.15 -11.26
CA ALA A 41 -6.75 9.70 -12.27
C ALA A 41 -6.44 9.18 -13.67
N HIS A 42 -5.17 8.91 -13.96
CA HIS A 42 -4.74 8.32 -15.21
C HIS A 42 -4.78 6.78 -15.18
N HIS A 43 -4.95 6.11 -14.05
CA HIS A 43 -4.77 4.66 -13.92
C HIS A 43 -3.36 4.19 -14.31
N ALA A 44 -2.35 4.99 -14.00
CA ALA A 44 -0.95 4.67 -14.30
C ALA A 44 -0.60 3.30 -13.70
N MET A 45 -0.18 2.36 -14.54
CA MET A 45 0.14 0.99 -14.13
C MET A 45 1.47 1.00 -13.36
N PRO A 46 1.47 0.69 -12.06
CA PRO A 46 2.70 0.51 -11.29
C PRO A 46 3.35 -0.83 -11.66
N ASP A 47 4.64 -0.96 -11.39
CA ASP A 47 5.35 -2.22 -11.58
C ASP A 47 4.99 -3.23 -10.48
N GLU A 48 4.70 -2.73 -9.28
CA GLU A 48 4.21 -3.51 -8.14
C GLU A 48 3.22 -2.67 -7.32
N THR A 49 2.17 -3.29 -6.79
CA THR A 49 1.17 -2.66 -5.90
C THR A 49 1.07 -3.44 -4.59
N THR A 50 1.13 -2.74 -3.46
CA THR A 50 0.75 -3.30 -2.16
C THR A 50 -0.56 -2.70 -1.69
N ILE A 51 -1.57 -3.54 -1.43
CA ILE A 51 -2.81 -3.15 -0.78
C ILE A 51 -2.82 -3.74 0.62
N ALA A 52 -2.75 -2.85 1.61
CA ALA A 52 -2.95 -3.20 3.00
C ALA A 52 -4.25 -2.58 3.52
N TYR A 53 -5.04 -3.34 4.28
CA TYR A 53 -6.19 -2.79 4.95
C TYR A 53 -6.51 -3.50 6.25
N GLN A 54 -7.22 -2.79 7.12
CA GLN A 54 -7.87 -3.36 8.30
C GLN A 54 -9.36 -3.06 8.22
N ALA A 55 -10.15 -4.11 8.33
CA ALA A 55 -11.59 -4.02 8.20
C ALA A 55 -12.28 -4.86 9.29
N PRO A 56 -13.40 -4.37 9.87
CA PRO A 56 -14.31 -5.21 10.62
C PRO A 56 -14.67 -6.48 9.83
N PHE A 57 -14.51 -7.63 10.46
CA PHE A 57 -14.78 -8.95 9.87
C PHE A 57 -15.13 -9.93 10.99
N GLY A 58 -15.87 -11.00 10.73
CA GLY A 58 -16.24 -11.95 11.78
C GLY A 58 -17.72 -12.29 11.81
N GLN A 59 -18.04 -13.47 12.34
CA GLN A 59 -19.42 -13.79 12.72
C GLN A 59 -19.85 -12.91 13.90
N TYR A 60 -21.13 -12.52 13.91
CA TYR A 60 -21.85 -11.93 15.04
C TYR A 60 -21.67 -10.43 15.35
N ASN A 61 -21.17 -9.57 14.45
CA ASN A 61 -21.07 -8.11 14.70
C ASN A 61 -20.33 -7.74 16.01
N LYS A 62 -19.49 -8.65 16.55
CA LYS A 62 -18.82 -8.52 17.86
C LYS A 62 -17.39 -8.00 17.80
N GLY A 63 -17.01 -7.29 16.73
CA GLY A 63 -15.73 -6.58 16.68
C GLY A 63 -14.51 -7.43 16.32
N GLY A 64 -14.70 -8.49 15.52
CA GLY A 64 -13.56 -9.13 14.88
C GLY A 64 -12.91 -8.22 13.83
N THR A 65 -11.64 -8.45 13.52
CA THR A 65 -10.88 -7.61 12.58
C THR A 65 -10.07 -8.48 11.64
N LEU A 66 -10.21 -8.24 10.33
CA LEU A 66 -9.34 -8.79 9.31
C LEU A 66 -8.30 -7.74 8.92
N ALA A 67 -7.04 -8.11 9.02
CA ALA A 67 -5.90 -7.37 8.50
C ALA A 67 -5.36 -8.09 7.26
N VAL A 68 -5.24 -7.33 6.19
CA VAL A 68 -4.74 -7.76 4.88
C VAL A 68 -3.55 -6.89 4.53
N ASP A 69 -2.50 -7.49 3.98
CA ASP A 69 -1.35 -6.80 3.40
C ASP A 69 -0.84 -7.66 2.24
N LEU A 70 -1.23 -7.29 1.02
CA LEU A 70 -0.97 -8.09 -0.18
C LEU A 70 -0.20 -7.26 -1.20
N THR A 71 0.89 -7.81 -1.70
CA THR A 71 1.72 -7.20 -2.74
C THR A 71 1.63 -8.01 -4.02
N ALA A 72 1.40 -7.35 -5.15
CA ALA A 72 1.26 -7.96 -6.47
C ALA A 72 2.01 -7.18 -7.54
N ASP A 73 2.52 -7.88 -8.54
CA ASP A 73 3.07 -7.33 -9.78
C ASP A 73 2.28 -7.86 -10.99
N ALA A 74 2.77 -7.62 -12.22
CA ALA A 74 2.16 -8.11 -13.45
C ALA A 74 2.03 -9.65 -13.52
N THR A 75 2.74 -10.40 -12.67
CA THR A 75 2.71 -11.87 -12.59
C THR A 75 1.75 -12.39 -11.50
N GLY A 76 1.15 -11.50 -10.71
CA GLY A 76 0.24 -11.82 -9.61
C GLY A 76 0.82 -11.51 -8.23
N LEU A 77 0.29 -12.14 -7.18
CA LEU A 77 0.76 -11.91 -5.81
C LEU A 77 2.23 -12.33 -5.63
N THR A 78 3.05 -11.40 -5.17
CA THR A 78 4.48 -11.57 -4.88
C THR A 78 4.75 -11.79 -3.40
N ALA A 79 3.97 -11.14 -2.54
CA ALA A 79 4.03 -11.28 -1.08
C ALA A 79 2.65 -11.10 -0.46
N GLY A 80 2.44 -11.64 0.73
CA GLY A 80 1.16 -11.49 1.40
C GLY A 80 1.17 -11.82 2.89
N GLN A 81 0.39 -11.07 3.65
CA GLN A 81 0.02 -11.34 5.02
C GLN A 81 -1.48 -11.22 5.17
N LEU A 82 -2.06 -12.19 5.90
CA LEU A 82 -3.48 -12.22 6.17
C LEU A 82 -3.69 -12.63 7.61
N ALA A 83 -4.40 -11.82 8.39
CA ALA A 83 -4.68 -12.13 9.78
C ALA A 83 -6.10 -11.78 10.17
N PHE A 84 -6.79 -12.71 10.81
CA PHE A 84 -8.09 -12.49 11.39
C PHE A 84 -8.00 -12.65 12.90
N ALA A 85 -8.45 -11.62 13.61
CA ALA A 85 -8.60 -11.62 15.05
C ALA A 85 -10.08 -11.79 15.41
N ASP A 86 -10.41 -12.97 15.92
CA ASP A 86 -11.71 -13.30 16.50
C ASP A 86 -11.73 -12.85 17.97
N PRO A 87 -12.72 -12.07 18.43
CA PRO A 87 -12.85 -11.64 19.83
C PRO A 87 -12.78 -12.79 20.83
N ASP A 88 -13.37 -13.94 20.48
CA ASP A 88 -13.41 -15.13 21.32
C ASP A 88 -12.21 -16.07 21.07
N LYS A 89 -11.27 -15.66 20.21
CA LYS A 89 -10.02 -16.34 19.81
C LYS A 89 -10.17 -17.73 19.19
N HIS A 90 -11.39 -18.25 19.05
CA HIS A 90 -11.62 -19.61 18.58
C HIS A 90 -11.26 -19.82 17.12
N HIS A 91 -11.42 -18.80 16.27
CA HIS A 91 -11.19 -18.91 14.83
C HIS A 91 -10.16 -17.92 14.29
N SER A 92 -9.32 -17.36 15.18
CA SER A 92 -8.24 -16.46 14.78
C SER A 92 -7.18 -17.19 13.96
N PHE A 93 -6.62 -16.51 12.96
CA PHE A 93 -5.50 -17.01 12.18
C PHE A 93 -4.57 -15.88 11.79
N ALA A 94 -3.32 -16.21 11.51
CA ALA A 94 -2.31 -15.26 11.07
C ALA A 94 -1.39 -15.98 10.09
N LEU A 95 -1.41 -15.56 8.83
CA LEU A 95 -0.82 -16.25 7.70
C LEU A 95 0.16 -15.34 6.95
N THR A 96 1.19 -15.95 6.38
CA THR A 96 2.15 -15.32 5.47
C THR A 96 2.29 -16.17 4.22
N LEU A 97 2.27 -15.53 3.05
CA LEU A 97 2.46 -16.18 1.76
C LEU A 97 3.90 -16.68 1.66
N ALA A 98 4.08 -17.92 1.22
CA ALA A 98 5.39 -18.51 0.97
C ALA A 98 6.09 -17.82 -0.20
N ASP A 99 7.43 -17.81 -0.21
CA ASP A 99 8.23 -17.23 -1.29
C ASP A 99 7.95 -17.87 -2.66
N ASN A 100 7.57 -19.15 -2.68
CA ASN A 100 7.18 -19.86 -3.90
C ASN A 100 5.74 -19.56 -4.35
N ARG A 101 5.01 -18.72 -3.60
CA ARG A 101 3.65 -18.22 -3.86
C ARG A 101 2.55 -19.29 -3.92
N GLN A 102 2.86 -20.56 -3.63
CA GLN A 102 1.92 -21.68 -3.74
C GLN A 102 1.15 -21.98 -2.46
N TYR A 103 1.72 -21.58 -1.31
CA TYR A 103 1.19 -21.91 0.01
C TYR A 103 1.28 -20.73 0.94
N TRP A 104 0.55 -20.83 2.04
CA TRP A 104 0.61 -19.94 3.18
C TRP A 104 1.13 -20.70 4.38
N TYR A 105 1.78 -19.99 5.29
CA TYR A 105 2.23 -20.54 6.56
C TYR A 105 1.65 -19.76 7.73
N SER A 106 1.34 -20.48 8.81
CA SER A 106 0.92 -19.85 10.06
C SER A 106 2.10 -19.12 10.69
N ARG A 107 1.93 -17.85 11.03
CA ARG A 107 2.94 -17.07 11.78
C ARG A 107 3.13 -17.60 13.21
N ALA A 108 2.18 -18.36 13.72
CA ALA A 108 2.31 -19.05 15.01
C ALA A 108 3.13 -20.34 14.91
N ASP A 109 3.39 -20.86 13.71
CA ASP A 109 4.26 -22.00 13.46
C ASP A 109 5.54 -21.54 12.73
N PRO A 110 6.58 -21.10 13.46
CA PRO A 110 7.84 -20.65 12.87
C PRO A 110 8.60 -21.79 12.15
N SER A 111 8.20 -23.05 12.34
CA SER A 111 8.78 -24.17 11.61
C SER A 111 8.20 -24.35 10.21
N HIS A 112 7.15 -23.60 9.85
CA HIS A 112 6.50 -23.62 8.54
C HIS A 112 6.10 -25.03 8.08
N LYS A 113 5.84 -25.95 9.02
CA LYS A 113 5.70 -27.38 8.72
C LYS A 113 4.36 -27.71 8.09
N MET A 114 3.36 -26.86 8.28
CA MET A 114 2.01 -27.09 7.78
C MET A 114 1.66 -26.07 6.69
N PRO A 115 1.89 -26.40 5.40
CA PRO A 115 1.50 -25.53 4.30
C PRO A 115 -0.02 -25.46 4.18
N ILE A 116 -0.55 -24.25 4.04
CA ILE A 116 -1.96 -23.95 3.89
C ILE A 116 -2.20 -23.51 2.44
N THR A 117 -2.93 -24.32 1.68
CA THR A 117 -3.29 -24.00 0.28
C THR A 117 -4.19 -22.77 0.20
N HIS A 118 -4.24 -22.11 -0.96
CA HIS A 118 -5.14 -20.98 -1.20
C HIS A 118 -6.63 -21.32 -0.94
N ASN A 119 -7.09 -22.49 -1.38
CA ASN A 119 -8.43 -23.01 -1.04
C ASN A 119 -8.70 -23.07 0.45
N HIS A 120 -7.69 -23.46 1.24
CA HIS A 120 -7.84 -23.55 2.68
C HIS A 120 -7.95 -22.15 3.30
N VAL A 121 -7.23 -21.16 2.77
CA VAL A 121 -7.41 -19.76 3.17
C VAL A 121 -8.84 -19.29 2.88
N ALA A 122 -9.38 -19.58 1.69
CA ALA A 122 -10.77 -19.27 1.36
C ALA A 122 -11.77 -19.93 2.32
N ARG A 123 -11.50 -21.16 2.78
CA ARG A 123 -12.32 -21.85 3.81
C ARG A 123 -12.25 -21.18 5.18
N LEU A 124 -11.07 -20.71 5.58
CA LEU A 124 -10.91 -19.96 6.82
C LEU A 124 -11.71 -18.66 6.77
N LEU A 125 -11.66 -17.96 5.64
CA LEU A 125 -12.47 -16.76 5.43
C LEU A 125 -13.98 -17.07 5.39
N ASP A 126 -14.42 -18.13 4.70
CA ASP A 126 -15.83 -18.56 4.68
C ASP A 126 -16.36 -18.89 6.07
N ARG A 127 -15.54 -19.53 6.91
CA ARG A 127 -15.91 -19.86 8.28
C ARG A 127 -16.04 -18.60 9.14
N SER A 128 -15.20 -17.61 8.91
CA SER A 128 -15.12 -16.41 9.74
C SER A 128 -15.99 -15.26 9.23
N ARG A 129 -16.58 -15.34 8.04
CA ARG A 129 -17.35 -14.22 7.48
C ARG A 129 -18.64 -13.90 8.26
N PRO A 130 -19.15 -12.66 8.16
CA PRO A 130 -20.48 -12.30 8.66
C PRO A 130 -21.61 -13.14 8.03
N LEU A 131 -22.62 -13.51 8.81
CA LEU A 131 -23.73 -14.41 8.40
C LEU A 131 -24.85 -13.68 7.64
N ASP A 132 -24.88 -12.35 7.70
CA ASP A 132 -25.90 -11.47 7.14
C ASP A 132 -25.69 -11.17 5.65
N HIS A 133 -24.58 -11.62 5.04
CA HIS A 133 -24.28 -11.44 3.62
C HIS A 133 -24.40 -12.73 2.80
N ASP A 134 -25.05 -12.61 1.64
CA ASP A 134 -25.40 -13.72 0.72
C ASP A 134 -24.20 -14.18 -0.15
N ASP A 135 -23.04 -13.50 -0.02
CA ASP A 135 -21.78 -13.73 -0.75
C ASP A 135 -21.07 -15.05 -0.41
N SER A 136 -21.74 -15.91 0.38
CA SER A 136 -21.32 -17.28 0.71
C SER A 136 -20.91 -18.10 -0.52
N LYS A 137 -21.45 -17.77 -1.70
CA LYS A 137 -21.18 -18.49 -2.95
C LYS A 137 -19.75 -18.29 -3.43
N LEU A 138 -19.20 -17.08 -3.37
CA LEU A 138 -17.83 -16.78 -3.80
C LEU A 138 -16.82 -17.47 -2.88
N PHE A 139 -16.98 -17.32 -1.57
CA PHE A 139 -16.15 -18.02 -0.58
C PHE A 139 -16.16 -19.54 -0.80
N ARG A 140 -17.34 -20.14 -0.95
CA ARG A 140 -17.50 -21.59 -1.20
C ARG A 140 -16.90 -22.03 -2.53
N TRP A 141 -16.98 -21.21 -3.57
CA TRP A 141 -16.40 -21.51 -4.87
C TRP A 141 -14.87 -21.61 -4.75
N TYR A 142 -14.20 -20.58 -4.23
CA TYR A 142 -12.75 -20.60 -4.02
C TYR A 142 -12.29 -21.64 -2.98
N ALA A 143 -13.14 -21.96 -2.00
CA ALA A 143 -12.88 -23.03 -1.03
C ALA A 143 -12.86 -24.44 -1.65
N THR A 144 -13.50 -24.64 -2.79
CA THR A 144 -13.69 -25.97 -3.41
C THR A 144 -13.02 -26.13 -4.77
N ASN A 145 -12.74 -25.04 -5.48
CA ASN A 145 -12.12 -25.07 -6.79
C ASN A 145 -10.63 -25.46 -6.73
N ARG A 146 -10.24 -26.63 -7.24
CA ARG A 146 -8.87 -27.17 -7.13
C ARG A 146 -7.78 -26.32 -7.81
N GLY A 147 -8.13 -25.24 -8.49
CA GLY A 147 -7.22 -24.30 -9.12
C GLY A 147 -7.14 -22.92 -8.46
N THR A 148 -7.72 -22.70 -7.27
CA THR A 148 -7.64 -21.39 -6.60
C THR A 148 -6.18 -20.96 -6.45
N THR A 149 -5.86 -19.83 -7.08
CA THR A 149 -4.55 -19.20 -7.11
C THR A 149 -4.44 -18.12 -6.03
N ALA A 150 -3.27 -17.52 -5.93
CA ALA A 150 -3.06 -16.36 -5.08
C ALA A 150 -3.90 -15.15 -5.59
N ALA A 151 -3.97 -14.94 -6.91
CA ALA A 151 -4.77 -13.87 -7.52
C ALA A 151 -6.28 -14.04 -7.21
N ASP A 152 -6.77 -15.27 -7.23
CA ASP A 152 -8.15 -15.60 -6.85
C ASP A 152 -8.48 -15.20 -5.40
N LEU A 153 -7.51 -15.25 -4.48
CA LEU A 153 -7.69 -14.77 -3.11
C LEU A 153 -7.77 -13.25 -3.04
N GLN A 154 -6.99 -12.54 -3.86
CA GLN A 154 -7.11 -11.08 -3.98
C GLN A 154 -8.52 -10.71 -4.46
N THR A 155 -9.00 -11.36 -5.53
CA THR A 155 -10.37 -11.17 -6.02
C THR A 155 -11.41 -11.47 -4.94
N LEU A 156 -11.26 -12.55 -4.19
CA LEU A 156 -12.17 -12.87 -3.08
C LEU A 156 -12.21 -11.77 -2.01
N LEU A 157 -11.06 -11.21 -1.65
CA LEU A 157 -10.97 -10.13 -0.66
C LEU A 157 -11.60 -8.82 -1.18
N ASP A 158 -11.34 -8.49 -2.44
CA ASP A 158 -11.83 -7.27 -3.06
C ASP A 158 -13.33 -7.32 -3.38
N GLU A 159 -13.86 -8.47 -3.78
CA GLU A 159 -15.26 -8.61 -4.20
C GLU A 159 -16.20 -9.07 -3.08
N ALA A 160 -15.72 -9.84 -2.10
CA ALA A 160 -16.59 -10.46 -1.10
C ALA A 160 -16.31 -9.99 0.34
N VAL A 161 -15.13 -9.41 0.63
CA VAL A 161 -14.85 -8.85 1.96
C VAL A 161 -15.08 -7.36 1.97
N LEU A 162 -14.32 -6.59 1.18
CA LEU A 162 -14.37 -5.12 1.22
C LEU A 162 -15.78 -4.52 1.03
N PRO A 163 -16.65 -5.01 0.11
CA PRO A 163 -17.96 -4.41 -0.11
C PRO A 163 -18.95 -4.64 1.05
N THR A 164 -18.71 -5.66 1.88
CA THR A 164 -19.60 -6.01 2.99
C THR A 164 -19.38 -5.16 4.25
N VAL A 165 -18.30 -4.39 4.27
CA VAL A 165 -17.86 -3.61 5.42
C VAL A 165 -18.25 -2.14 5.20
N ASN A 166 -18.64 -1.44 6.28
CA ASN A 166 -18.80 0.00 6.19
C ASN A 166 -17.46 0.64 5.75
N PRO A 167 -17.39 1.27 4.56
CA PRO A 167 -16.13 1.81 4.04
C PRO A 167 -15.51 2.84 4.99
N GLU A 168 -16.31 3.60 5.75
CA GLU A 168 -15.81 4.59 6.71
C GLU A 168 -14.99 3.98 7.85
N GLN A 169 -15.14 2.67 8.10
CA GLN A 169 -14.40 1.94 9.14
C GLN A 169 -13.16 1.23 8.60
N VAL A 170 -12.96 1.22 7.28
CA VAL A 170 -11.83 0.55 6.65
C VAL A 170 -10.63 1.50 6.62
N ARG A 171 -9.56 1.11 7.32
CA ARG A 171 -8.25 1.73 7.15
C ARG A 171 -7.56 1.04 6.00
N ARG A 172 -7.18 1.77 4.96
CA ARG A 172 -6.58 1.23 3.74
C ARG A 172 -5.33 2.01 3.37
N ASP A 173 -4.23 1.30 3.20
CA ASP A 173 -2.97 1.81 2.71
C ASP A 173 -2.70 1.17 1.34
N ALA A 174 -2.57 1.98 0.30
CA ALA A 174 -2.23 1.52 -1.04
C ALA A 174 -0.85 2.06 -1.42
N THR A 175 0.09 1.17 -1.70
CA THR A 175 1.45 1.51 -2.15
C THR A 175 1.63 1.16 -3.61
N TYR A 176 2.03 2.12 -4.42
CA TYR A 176 2.34 1.97 -5.83
C TYR A 176 3.84 2.11 -6.03
N CYS A 177 4.49 1.04 -6.51
CA CYS A 177 5.92 0.98 -6.73
C CYS A 177 6.23 1.13 -8.23
N TYR A 178 7.18 2.01 -8.52
CA TYR A 178 7.72 2.26 -9.84
C TYR A 178 9.23 2.10 -9.78
N ASN A 179 9.76 1.26 -10.68
CA ASN A 179 11.17 0.95 -10.81
C ASN A 179 11.73 1.57 -12.11
N ASP A 180 13.05 1.72 -12.17
CA ASP A 180 13.82 2.10 -13.37
C ASP A 180 13.27 3.34 -14.09
N ILE A 181 12.98 4.39 -13.32
CA ILE A 181 12.37 5.63 -13.80
C ILE A 181 13.29 6.33 -14.83
N ILE A 182 12.72 6.79 -15.95
CA ILE A 182 13.45 7.55 -16.96
C ILE A 182 13.35 9.04 -16.65
N LEU A 183 14.49 9.68 -16.37
CA LEU A 183 14.57 11.11 -16.09
C LEU A 183 15.26 11.84 -17.23
N LYS A 184 14.54 12.73 -17.91
CA LYS A 184 15.06 13.55 -19.03
C LYS A 184 15.76 12.73 -20.14
N GLY A 185 15.30 11.50 -20.38
CA GLY A 185 15.85 10.61 -21.40
C GLY A 185 17.04 9.76 -20.93
N GLU A 186 17.46 9.87 -19.67
CA GLU A 186 18.43 8.97 -19.04
C GLU A 186 17.71 7.95 -18.16
N GLN A 187 18.04 6.67 -18.33
CA GLN A 187 17.50 5.59 -17.51
C GLN A 187 18.23 5.57 -16.17
N TRP A 188 17.51 5.81 -15.07
CA TRP A 188 18.08 5.71 -13.73
C TRP A 188 17.84 4.30 -13.19
N SER A 189 18.70 3.37 -13.64
CA SER A 189 18.66 1.97 -13.21
C SER A 189 18.86 1.85 -11.70
N GLY A 190 17.99 1.11 -11.01
CA GLY A 190 18.08 0.90 -9.57
C GLY A 190 17.45 1.99 -8.70
N VAL A 191 16.77 2.98 -9.30
CA VAL A 191 15.88 3.88 -8.57
C VAL A 191 14.52 3.23 -8.40
N ARG A 192 14.04 3.21 -7.15
CA ARG A 192 12.69 2.77 -6.79
C ARG A 192 11.93 3.90 -6.13
N LEU A 193 10.73 4.17 -6.62
CA LEU A 193 9.77 5.07 -5.99
C LEU A 193 8.55 4.26 -5.55
N ALA A 194 8.33 4.20 -4.25
CA ALA A 194 7.13 3.62 -3.66
C ALA A 194 6.27 4.73 -3.05
N LEU A 195 5.08 4.95 -3.62
CA LEU A 195 4.11 5.94 -3.19
C LEU A 195 2.96 5.27 -2.46
N THR A 196 2.88 5.48 -1.15
CA THR A 196 1.79 5.01 -0.29
C THR A 196 0.76 6.11 -0.05
N ILE A 197 -0.52 5.81 -0.22
CA ILE A 197 -1.64 6.62 0.24
C ILE A 197 -2.31 5.90 1.39
N ARG A 198 -2.56 6.61 2.47
CA ARG A 198 -3.30 6.12 3.63
C ARG A 198 -4.70 6.70 3.59
N ARG A 199 -5.72 5.87 3.77
CA ARG A 199 -7.12 6.24 3.70
C ARG A 199 -7.91 5.67 4.89
N LEU A 200 -8.90 6.45 5.35
CA LEU A 200 -9.99 5.97 6.19
C LEU A 200 -11.27 6.11 5.38
N GLY A 201 -11.79 4.98 4.88
CA GLY A 201 -12.80 4.98 3.83
C GLY A 201 -12.32 5.72 2.58
N GLN A 202 -13.06 6.76 2.18
CA GLN A 202 -12.68 7.60 1.04
C GLN A 202 -11.77 8.76 1.42
N LEU A 203 -11.64 9.07 2.72
CA LEU A 203 -10.84 10.19 3.20
C LEU A 203 -9.35 9.83 3.14
N ALA A 204 -8.58 10.57 2.36
CA ALA A 204 -7.13 10.45 2.35
C ALA A 204 -6.53 11.10 3.61
N MET A 205 -5.87 10.28 4.43
CA MET A 205 -5.29 10.62 5.73
C MET A 205 -3.80 11.01 5.63
N GLY A 206 -3.17 10.77 4.48
CA GLY A 206 -1.79 11.14 4.25
C GLY A 206 -1.12 10.32 3.16
N THR A 207 0.09 10.73 2.80
CA THR A 207 0.91 10.09 1.78
C THR A 207 2.31 9.81 2.31
N THR A 208 2.94 8.75 1.82
CA THR A 208 4.35 8.46 2.09
C THR A 208 5.02 8.14 0.77
N ALA A 209 6.14 8.80 0.49
CA ALA A 209 7.00 8.45 -0.63
C ALA A 209 8.29 7.87 -0.08
N ASN A 210 8.60 6.63 -0.43
CA ASN A 210 9.94 6.08 -0.26
C ASN A 210 10.63 6.15 -1.61
N LEU A 211 11.70 6.93 -1.67
CA LEU A 211 12.54 7.05 -2.83
C LEU A 211 13.91 6.46 -2.49
N GLU A 212 14.30 5.42 -3.20
CA GLU A 212 15.66 4.88 -3.15
C GLU A 212 16.47 5.57 -4.24
N ILE A 213 17.40 6.42 -3.83
CA ILE A 213 18.32 7.10 -4.74
C ILE A 213 19.76 6.66 -4.46
N PRO A 214 20.58 6.49 -5.52
CA PRO A 214 22.02 6.48 -5.35
C PRO A 214 22.45 7.90 -4.94
N TYR A 215 22.48 8.18 -3.64
CA TYR A 215 22.91 9.46 -3.09
C TYR A 215 24.31 9.34 -2.51
N SER A 216 25.28 10.06 -3.10
CA SER A 216 26.62 10.17 -2.55
C SER A 216 26.63 11.14 -1.36
N CYS A 217 26.38 10.64 -0.15
CA CYS A 217 26.68 11.39 1.06
C CYS A 217 28.10 11.03 1.50
N ASP A 218 29.08 11.92 1.26
CA ASP A 218 30.49 11.80 1.67
C ASP A 218 31.05 10.36 1.67
N GLU A 219 31.62 9.95 0.53
CA GLU A 219 32.37 8.69 0.37
C GLU A 219 31.58 7.38 0.61
N LEU A 220 30.26 7.44 0.79
CA LEU A 220 29.40 6.24 0.84
C LEU A 220 28.97 5.79 -0.57
N ASP A 221 29.39 4.58 -0.94
CA ASP A 221 28.96 3.86 -2.17
C ASP A 221 27.65 3.06 -1.94
N THR A 222 26.88 3.41 -0.89
CA THR A 222 25.65 2.70 -0.51
C THR A 222 24.42 3.52 -0.92
N PRO A 223 23.41 2.94 -1.58
CA PRO A 223 22.14 3.60 -1.86
C PRO A 223 21.49 4.14 -0.59
N VAL A 224 20.92 5.35 -0.66
CA VAL A 224 20.21 5.98 0.44
C VAL A 224 18.72 5.99 0.12
N THR A 225 17.92 5.53 1.06
CA THR A 225 16.46 5.66 1.02
C THR A 225 16.06 6.99 1.65
N CYS A 226 15.45 7.85 0.85
CA CYS A 226 14.75 9.05 1.30
C CYS A 226 13.27 8.70 1.51
N ARG A 227 12.79 8.80 2.76
CA ARG A 227 11.38 8.68 3.10
C ARG A 227 10.80 10.05 3.37
N ILE A 228 9.77 10.40 2.62
CA ILE A 228 8.94 11.57 2.88
C ILE A 228 7.60 11.08 3.38
N THR A 229 7.16 11.61 4.51
CA THR A 229 5.83 11.32 5.06
C THR A 229 5.08 12.63 5.19
N SER A 230 3.93 12.74 4.54
CA SER A 230 2.97 13.82 4.72
C SER A 230 1.72 13.26 5.37
N ASP A 231 1.22 13.91 6.41
CA ASP A 231 -0.10 13.62 6.98
C ASP A 231 -1.16 14.60 6.45
N ASP A 232 -2.38 14.44 6.95
CA ASP A 232 -3.57 15.24 6.69
C ASP A 232 -3.55 16.62 7.36
N LEU A 233 -2.57 16.88 8.24
CA LEU A 233 -2.37 18.16 8.93
C LEU A 233 -1.25 19.00 8.27
N GLU A 234 -0.90 18.69 7.03
CA GLU A 234 0.20 19.29 6.27
C GLU A 234 1.59 19.12 6.90
N TYR A 235 1.75 18.23 7.88
CA TYR A 235 3.05 17.97 8.49
C TYR A 235 3.84 17.02 7.60
N THR A 236 4.82 17.58 6.91
CA THR A 236 5.73 16.80 6.06
C THR A 236 7.07 16.62 6.74
N THR A 237 7.49 15.36 6.87
CA THR A 237 8.81 14.97 7.36
C THR A 237 9.62 14.34 6.25
N LEU A 238 10.92 14.60 6.26
CA LEU A 238 11.89 13.98 5.38
C LEU A 238 12.97 13.31 6.22
N ALA A 239 13.13 12.00 6.03
CA ALA A 239 14.16 11.20 6.67
C ALA A 239 14.97 10.46 5.60
N CYS A 240 16.29 10.59 5.64
CA CYS A 240 17.18 9.86 4.75
C CYS A 240 17.96 8.83 5.57
N PHE A 241 18.08 7.61 5.06
CA PHE A 241 18.78 6.54 5.76
C PHE A 241 19.30 5.49 4.79
N TYR A 242 20.28 4.71 5.23
CA TYR A 242 20.66 3.46 4.57
C TYR A 242 20.57 2.32 5.58
N ASP A 243 20.25 1.14 5.06
CA ASP A 243 20.20 -0.10 5.84
C ASP A 243 21.53 -0.84 5.67
N HIS A 244 22.10 -1.35 6.77
CA HIS A 244 23.35 -2.09 6.75
C HIS A 244 23.11 -3.52 6.24
N ASN A 245 23.94 -3.98 5.30
CA ASN A 245 23.95 -5.35 4.80
C ASN A 245 24.64 -6.30 5.80
N GLU A 246 24.08 -6.45 7.02
CA GLU A 246 24.56 -7.46 7.98
C GLU A 246 23.61 -8.67 8.01
N THR A 247 24.19 -9.87 7.92
CA THR A 247 23.51 -11.18 7.77
C THR A 247 22.80 -11.70 9.01
N THR A 248 22.68 -10.92 10.08
CA THR A 248 22.10 -11.37 11.36
C THR A 248 20.97 -10.45 11.81
N SER A 249 19.72 -10.92 11.62
CA SER A 249 18.43 -10.65 12.32
C SER A 249 18.05 -9.24 12.83
N GLN A 250 18.91 -8.24 12.74
CA GLN A 250 18.67 -6.85 13.11
C GLN A 250 19.11 -5.99 11.93
N ARG A 251 18.16 -5.56 11.10
CA ARG A 251 18.42 -4.50 10.11
C ARG A 251 18.83 -3.24 10.86
N ARG A 252 20.13 -2.97 10.94
CA ARG A 252 20.64 -1.73 11.52
C ARG A 252 20.43 -0.64 10.48
N ARG A 253 19.82 0.47 10.90
CA ARG A 253 19.56 1.64 10.05
C ARG A 253 20.38 2.82 10.54
N THR A 254 21.03 3.52 9.62
CA THR A 254 21.72 4.77 9.92
C THR A 254 21.02 5.92 9.22
N TYR A 255 20.56 6.89 10.01
CA TYR A 255 19.95 8.12 9.50
C TYR A 255 21.03 9.13 9.12
N VAL A 256 20.83 9.77 7.98
CA VAL A 256 21.72 10.75 7.40
C VAL A 256 20.95 12.05 7.21
N LYS A 257 21.57 13.17 7.54
CA LYS A 257 20.98 14.48 7.30
C LYS A 257 21.30 14.91 5.86
N PRO A 258 20.30 15.26 5.03
CA PRO A 258 20.56 15.84 3.72
C PRO A 258 21.42 17.10 3.85
N LYS A 259 22.44 17.26 3.00
CA LYS A 259 23.25 18.48 2.96
C LYS A 259 22.43 19.70 2.53
N ASP A 260 21.54 19.50 1.56
CA ASP A 260 20.66 20.52 1.01
C ASP A 260 19.25 19.94 0.81
N ILE A 261 18.31 20.40 1.64
CA ILE A 261 16.91 19.96 1.61
C ILE A 261 16.20 20.53 0.38
N ALA A 262 16.51 21.75 -0.03
CA ALA A 262 15.89 22.42 -1.18
C ALA A 262 16.27 21.70 -2.48
N GLN A 263 17.55 21.37 -2.64
CA GLN A 263 18.04 20.61 -3.78
C GLN A 263 17.40 19.21 -3.85
N LEU A 264 17.34 18.50 -2.72
CA LEU A 264 16.72 17.18 -2.65
C LEU A 264 15.21 17.24 -2.94
N SER A 265 14.50 18.23 -2.38
CA SER A 265 13.09 18.47 -2.67
C SER A 265 12.83 18.74 -4.15
N ASN A 266 13.67 19.56 -4.78
CA ASN A 266 13.59 19.85 -6.22
C ASN A 266 13.86 18.60 -7.07
N ALA A 267 14.84 17.78 -6.71
CA ALA A 267 15.13 16.53 -7.41
C ALA A 267 13.94 15.56 -7.32
N ILE A 268 13.33 15.43 -6.14
CA ILE A 268 12.17 14.56 -5.92
C ILE A 268 10.96 15.06 -6.71
N THR A 269 10.74 16.37 -6.73
CA THR A 269 9.66 17.01 -7.50
C THR A 269 9.83 16.76 -9.01
N GLN A 270 11.04 16.92 -9.53
CA GLN A 270 11.34 16.64 -10.94
C GLN A 270 11.18 15.15 -11.27
N LEU A 271 11.61 14.27 -10.36
CA LEU A 271 11.55 12.82 -10.54
C LEU A 271 10.11 12.33 -10.61
N THR A 272 9.30 12.70 -9.62
CA THR A 272 7.88 12.36 -9.56
C THR A 272 7.09 12.96 -10.72
N GLY A 273 7.39 14.20 -11.12
CA GLY A 273 6.76 14.84 -12.28
C GLY A 273 7.09 14.17 -13.61
N SER A 274 8.35 13.79 -13.82
CA SER A 274 8.79 13.08 -15.03
C SER A 274 8.16 11.69 -15.11
N MET A 275 8.11 10.97 -13.99
CA MET A 275 7.48 9.66 -13.89
C MET A 275 5.99 9.72 -14.25
N VAL A 276 5.25 10.71 -13.73
CA VAL A 276 3.84 10.90 -14.10
C VAL A 276 3.72 11.11 -15.61
N ALA A 277 4.52 12.00 -16.19
CA ALA A 277 4.49 12.25 -17.63
C ALA A 277 4.78 10.99 -18.46
N GLU A 278 5.79 10.21 -18.06
CA GLU A 278 6.15 8.95 -18.72
C GLU A 278 5.01 7.93 -18.62
N ARG A 279 4.54 7.63 -17.41
CA ARG A 279 3.55 6.57 -17.18
C ARG A 279 2.17 6.93 -17.75
N CYS A 280 1.78 8.19 -17.74
CA CYS A 280 0.55 8.64 -18.41
C CYS A 280 0.67 8.62 -19.94
N ALA A 281 1.87 8.73 -20.52
CA ALA A 281 2.06 8.65 -21.98
C ALA A 281 2.02 7.21 -22.52
N LEU A 282 2.14 6.20 -21.66
CA LEU A 282 2.11 4.77 -22.01
C LEU A 282 0.68 4.18 -22.10
N GLN A 283 -0.35 5.01 -21.97
CA GLN A 283 -1.77 4.64 -21.94
C GLN A 283 -2.49 5.02 -23.23
#